data_AF-A0ABD3WQI1-F1
#
_entry.id   AF-A0ABD3WQI1-F1
#
_cell.length_a   1.000
_cell.length_b   1.000
_cell.length_c   1.000
_cell.angle_alpha   90.00
_cell.angle_beta   90.00
_cell.angle_gamma   90.00
#
_symmetry.space_group_name_H-M   'P 1'
#
loop_
_entity.id
_entity.type
_entity.pdbx_description
1 polymer ?
#
loop_
_entity_poly.entity_id
_entity_poly.type
_entity_poly.pdbx_seq_one_letter_code
_entity_poly.pdbx_strand_id
1 'polypeptide(L)'
;MNLGRIRNLYTSKVKPIIIAYAEAHGNRAAGRESNVGESYIWEWRRMKERLKKNATNKTCRERDKCKVSRSGVLEWVMDRRKRGIAISMTEIRFQAILIAKQNKIDDYKESVS
;
A
#
# COMPACT_ATOMS: atom_id res chain seq x y z
N MET A 1 -9.72 16.04 -22.56
CA MET A 1 -10.08 15.36 -21.30
C MET A 1 -8.81 15.18 -20.47
N ASN A 2 -8.73 15.77 -19.28
CA ASN A 2 -7.52 15.76 -18.44
C ASN A 2 -7.34 14.38 -17.76
N LEU A 3 -6.44 13.56 -18.29
CA LEU A 3 -6.11 12.19 -17.85
C LEU A 3 -5.27 12.11 -16.55
N GLY A 4 -5.31 13.16 -15.72
CA GLY A 4 -4.45 13.25 -14.52
C GLY A 4 -4.97 12.47 -13.29
N ARG A 5 -6.25 12.06 -13.27
CA ARG A 5 -6.92 11.61 -12.03
C ARG A 5 -7.38 10.15 -11.99
N ILE A 6 -7.28 9.39 -13.08
CA ILE A 6 -7.84 8.02 -13.18
C ILE A 6 -6.85 6.93 -12.71
N ARG A 7 -5.60 7.29 -12.38
CA ARG A 7 -4.55 6.32 -12.03
C ARG A 7 -4.82 5.50 -10.75
N ASN A 8 -5.80 5.90 -9.93
CA ASN A 8 -6.03 5.39 -8.57
C ASN A 8 -7.37 4.70 -8.32
N LEU A 9 -8.29 4.60 -9.29
CA LEU A 9 -9.62 4.01 -9.04
C LEU A 9 -9.65 2.47 -9.09
N TYR A 10 -8.66 1.85 -9.73
CA TYR A 10 -8.59 0.39 -9.81
C TYR A 10 -7.84 -0.17 -8.60
N THR A 11 -8.59 -0.69 -7.63
CA THR A 11 -8.05 -1.41 -6.48
C THR A 11 -7.22 -2.62 -6.94
N SER A 12 -6.28 -3.06 -6.11
CA SER A 12 -5.43 -4.24 -6.40
C SER A 12 -6.21 -5.53 -6.67
N LYS A 13 -7.49 -5.56 -6.30
CA LYS A 13 -8.43 -6.68 -6.55
C LYS A 13 -9.12 -6.61 -7.92
N VAL A 14 -9.34 -5.41 -8.47
CA VAL A 14 -10.04 -5.22 -9.75
C VAL A 14 -9.08 -5.45 -10.94
N LYS A 15 -7.82 -4.99 -10.83
CA LYS A 15 -6.84 -5.14 -11.92
C LYS A 15 -6.59 -6.60 -12.34
N PRO A 16 -6.44 -7.58 -11.42
CA PRO A 16 -6.26 -8.98 -11.79
C PRO A 16 -7.43 -9.56 -12.58
N ILE A 17 -8.68 -9.15 -12.27
CA ILE A 17 -9.88 -9.62 -12.97
C ILE A 17 -9.87 -9.11 -14.43
N ILE A 18 -9.57 -7.82 -14.61
CA ILE A 18 -9.47 -7.22 -15.96
C ILE A 18 -8.33 -7.86 -16.76
N ILE A 19 -7.20 -8.16 -16.11
CA ILE A 19 -6.08 -8.87 -16.75
C ILE A 19 -6.48 -10.29 -17.18
N ALA A 20 -7.17 -11.04 -16.31
CA ALA A 20 -7.63 -12.40 -16.63
C ALA A 20 -8.61 -12.40 -17.82
N TYR A 21 -9.54 -11.44 -17.84
CA TYR A 21 -10.46 -11.26 -18.96
C TYR A 21 -9.72 -10.86 -20.26
N ALA A 22 -8.71 -10.00 -20.17
CA ALA A 22 -7.88 -9.63 -21.31
C ALA A 22 -7.02 -10.78 -21.86
N GLU A 23 -6.65 -11.75 -21.04
CA GLU A 23 -5.95 -12.97 -21.47
C GLU A 23 -6.87 -13.94 -22.21
N ALA A 24 -8.13 -14.02 -21.81
CA ALA A 24 -9.14 -14.87 -22.45
C ALA A 24 -9.72 -14.25 -23.74
N HIS A 25 -10.01 -12.95 -23.75
CA HIS A 25 -10.80 -12.29 -24.81
C HIS A 25 -10.02 -11.20 -25.58
N GLY A 26 -8.79 -10.88 -25.16
CA GLY A 26 -7.96 -9.84 -25.74
C GLY A 26 -8.17 -8.45 -25.09
N ASN A 27 -7.17 -7.59 -25.23
CA ASN A 27 -7.13 -6.30 -24.53
C ASN A 27 -8.25 -5.35 -24.98
N ARG A 28 -8.63 -5.40 -26.26
CA ARG A 28 -9.70 -4.56 -26.82
C ARG A 28 -11.08 -4.92 -26.26
N ALA A 29 -11.36 -6.21 -26.06
CA ALA A 29 -12.59 -6.66 -25.42
C ALA A 29 -12.62 -6.24 -23.94
N ALA A 30 -11.50 -6.43 -23.23
CA ALA A 30 -11.35 -6.01 -21.85
C ALA A 30 -11.51 -4.50 -21.65
N GLY A 31 -10.98 -3.68 -22.57
CA GLY A 31 -11.11 -2.23 -22.51
C GLY A 31 -12.55 -1.74 -22.70
N ARG A 32 -13.33 -2.42 -23.55
CA ARG A 32 -14.77 -2.15 -23.71
C ARG A 32 -15.56 -2.52 -22.46
N GLU A 33 -15.30 -3.69 -21.89
CA GLU A 33 -16.00 -4.20 -20.70
C GLU A 33 -15.71 -3.37 -19.45
N SER A 34 -14.45 -2.96 -19.27
CA SER A 34 -13.99 -2.26 -18.06
C SER A 34 -13.90 -0.74 -18.20
N ASN A 35 -14.23 -0.19 -19.38
CA ASN A 35 -14.01 1.22 -19.74
C ASN A 35 -12.57 1.70 -19.44
N VAL A 36 -11.60 0.79 -19.65
CA VAL A 36 -10.16 1.06 -19.47
C VAL A 36 -9.51 1.19 -20.84
N GLY A 37 -8.70 2.24 -21.02
CA GLY A 37 -7.88 2.38 -22.22
C GLY A 37 -6.95 1.19 -22.42
N GLU A 38 -6.89 0.65 -23.63
CA GLU A 38 -6.12 -0.55 -23.97
C GLU A 38 -4.64 -0.49 -23.50
N SER A 39 -4.02 0.69 -23.61
CA SER A 39 -2.64 0.91 -23.15
C SER A 39 -2.45 0.60 -21.66
N TYR A 40 -3.44 0.89 -20.81
CA TYR A 40 -3.37 0.56 -19.38
C TYR A 40 -3.46 -0.94 -19.12
N ILE A 41 -4.32 -1.63 -19.87
CA ILE A 41 -4.47 -3.09 -19.78
C ILE A 41 -3.15 -3.76 -20.18
N TRP A 42 -2.52 -3.27 -21.26
CA TRP A 42 -1.20 -3.73 -21.67
C TRP A 42 -0.13 -3.51 -20.59
N GLU A 43 -0.05 -2.30 -20.01
CA GLU A 43 0.88 -2.02 -18.92
C GLU A 43 0.64 -2.93 -17.71
N TRP A 44 -0.61 -3.18 -17.34
CA TRP A 44 -0.97 -4.04 -16.23
C TRP A 44 -0.63 -5.50 -16.49
N ARG A 45 -0.82 -5.99 -17.73
CA ARG A 45 -0.36 -7.34 -18.13
C ARG A 45 1.16 -7.48 -18.01
N ARG A 46 1.92 -6.47 -18.45
CA ARG A 46 3.39 -6.45 -18.29
C ARG A 46 3.79 -6.47 -16.81
N MET A 47 3.00 -5.84 -15.95
CA MET A 47 3.24 -5.78 -14.50
C MET A 47 2.50 -6.87 -13.70
N LYS A 48 1.90 -7.88 -14.34
CA LYS A 48 1.01 -8.88 -13.70
C LYS A 48 1.66 -9.57 -12.51
N GLU A 49 2.90 -10.01 -12.64
CA GLU A 49 3.64 -10.68 -11.56
C GLU A 49 3.90 -9.75 -10.36
N ARG A 50 4.16 -8.46 -10.61
CA ARG A 50 4.28 -7.45 -9.56
C ARG A 50 2.92 -7.13 -8.92
N LEU A 51 1.84 -7.15 -9.70
CA LEU A 51 0.48 -6.95 -9.19
C LEU A 51 0.01 -8.12 -8.32
N LYS A 52 0.36 -9.36 -8.66
CA LYS A 52 0.10 -10.54 -7.81
C LYS A 52 0.81 -10.43 -6.46
N LYS A 53 2.09 -10.05 -6.46
CA LYS A 53 2.88 -9.85 -5.23
C LYS A 53 2.35 -8.72 -4.34
N ASN A 54 1.74 -7.70 -4.93
CA ASN A 54 1.19 -6.54 -4.22
C ASN A 54 -0.32 -6.63 -3.94
N ALA A 55 -1.01 -7.66 -4.44
CA ALA A 55 -2.45 -7.87 -4.24
C ALA A 55 -2.79 -8.14 -2.76
N THR A 56 -1.82 -8.64 -1.99
CA THR A 56 -1.89 -8.82 -0.54
C THR A 56 -1.76 -7.47 0.17
N ASN A 57 -2.81 -6.64 0.11
CA ASN A 57 -3.15 -5.55 1.04
C ASN A 57 -1.98 -4.75 1.68
N LYS A 58 -0.90 -4.47 0.96
CA LYS A 58 0.12 -3.53 1.42
C LYS A 58 -0.11 -2.20 0.71
N THR A 59 -0.99 -1.39 1.27
CA THR A 59 -1.06 0.06 0.98
C THR A 59 0.14 0.79 1.58
N CYS A 60 1.34 0.24 1.41
CA CYS A 60 2.56 0.95 1.72
C CYS A 60 3.27 1.22 0.40
N ARG A 61 3.27 2.50 0.01
CA ARG A 61 4.43 3.02 -0.70
C ARG A 61 5.61 2.72 0.22
N GLU A 62 6.46 1.77 -0.15
CA GLU A 62 7.84 1.73 0.34
C GLU A 62 8.49 3.04 -0.12
N ARG A 63 8.24 4.10 0.65
CA ARG A 63 9.18 5.20 0.74
C ARG A 63 10.21 4.69 1.72
N ASP A 64 11.31 4.20 1.17
CA ASP A 64 12.52 3.71 1.85
C ASP A 64 13.17 4.76 2.76
N LYS A 65 12.44 5.29 3.77
CA LYS A 65 12.94 6.32 4.68
C LYS A 65 12.48 6.19 6.13
N CYS A 66 11.65 5.22 6.50
CA CYS A 66 11.42 4.95 7.93
C CYS A 66 12.41 3.89 8.42
N LYS A 67 13.59 4.34 8.86
CA LYS A 67 14.61 3.51 9.54
C LYS A 67 14.13 2.96 10.89
N VAL A 68 13.07 3.53 11.47
CA VAL A 68 12.44 2.98 12.68
C VAL A 68 11.65 1.74 12.30
N SER A 69 12.04 0.61 12.87
CA SER A 69 11.38 -0.67 12.64
C SER A 69 9.90 -0.54 13.03
N ARG A 70 9.04 -0.47 12.00
CA ARG A 70 7.58 -0.44 12.15
C ARG A 70 7.08 -1.62 13.01
N SER A 71 7.85 -2.70 13.07
CA SER A 71 7.58 -3.90 13.86
C SER A 71 7.45 -3.63 15.36
N GLY A 72 8.36 -2.85 15.98
CA GLY A 72 8.36 -2.67 17.44
C GLY A 72 7.15 -1.88 17.96
N VAL A 73 6.79 -0.79 17.29
CA VAL A 73 5.60 0.01 17.66
C VAL A 73 4.32 -0.79 17.38
N LEU A 74 4.29 -1.56 16.29
CA LEU A 74 3.13 -2.39 15.93
C LEU A 74 2.84 -3.45 16.99
N GLU A 75 3.86 -4.17 17.46
CA GLU A 75 3.72 -5.18 18.51
C GLU A 75 3.14 -4.57 19.80
N TRP A 76 3.66 -3.42 20.22
CA TRP A 76 3.17 -2.70 21.39
C TRP A 76 1.70 -2.25 21.25
N VAL A 77 1.31 -1.72 20.09
CA VAL A 77 -0.08 -1.33 19.81
C VAL A 77 -1.01 -2.55 19.85
N MET A 78 -0.55 -3.70 19.32
CA MET A 78 -1.35 -4.92 19.31
C MET A 78 -1.56 -5.49 20.72
N ASP A 79 -0.53 -5.50 21.57
CA ASP A 79 -0.65 -5.92 22.99
C ASP A 79 -1.64 -5.02 23.76
N ARG A 80 -1.51 -3.70 23.60
CA ARG A 80 -2.43 -2.72 24.23
C ARG A 80 -3.88 -2.90 23.79
N ARG A 81 -4.11 -3.11 22.48
CA ARG A 81 -5.44 -3.36 21.93
C ARG A 81 -6.02 -4.70 22.36
N LYS A 82 -5.19 -5.75 22.48
CA LYS A 82 -5.62 -7.06 23.00
C LYS A 82 -6.13 -6.93 24.44
N ARG A 83 -5.59 -6.00 25.22
CA ARG A 83 -6.03 -5.67 26.59
C ARG A 83 -7.24 -4.73 26.63
N GLY A 84 -7.80 -4.34 25.47
CA GLY A 84 -8.94 -3.42 25.39
C GLY A 84 -8.61 -1.97 25.73
N ILE A 85 -7.32 -1.60 25.75
CA ILE A 85 -6.89 -0.24 26.10
C ILE A 85 -6.95 0.65 24.85
N ALA A 86 -7.70 1.75 24.92
CA ALA A 86 -7.67 2.79 23.90
C ALA A 86 -6.32 3.51 23.94
N ILE A 87 -5.74 3.74 22.76
CA ILE A 87 -4.41 4.35 22.61
C ILE A 87 -4.55 5.63 21.80
N SER A 88 -4.03 6.72 22.34
CA SER A 88 -3.95 8.00 21.65
C SER A 88 -2.81 8.03 20.63
N MET A 89 -2.90 8.94 19.66
CA MET A 89 -1.82 9.16 18.70
C MET A 89 -0.52 9.60 19.40
N THR A 90 -0.62 10.43 20.43
CA THR A 90 0.52 10.94 21.20
C THR A 90 1.30 9.83 21.89
N GLU A 91 0.61 8.83 22.46
CA GLU A 91 1.25 7.67 23.07
C GLU A 91 1.99 6.80 22.05
N ILE A 92 1.39 6.60 20.87
CA ILE A 92 2.03 5.86 19.76
C ILE A 92 3.33 6.55 19.33
N ARG A 93 3.30 7.88 19.22
CA ARG A 93 4.48 8.70 18.87
C ARG A 93 5.55 8.63 19.94
N PHE A 94 5.17 8.78 21.20
CA PHE A 94 6.09 8.66 22.33
C PHE A 94 6.77 7.29 22.34
N GLN A 95 6.00 6.21 22.13
CA GLN A 95 6.55 4.86 22.05
C GLN A 95 7.48 4.68 20.85
N ALA A 96 7.17 5.28 19.70
CA ALA A 96 8.05 5.26 18.53
C ALA A 96 9.40 5.93 18.80
N ILE A 97 9.39 7.07 19.50
CA ILE A 97 10.62 7.78 19.91
C ILE A 97 11.43 6.93 20.91
N LEU A 98 10.77 6.32 21.90
CA LEU A 98 11.44 5.45 22.87
C LEU A 98 12.12 4.25 22.19
N ILE A 99 11.42 3.59 21.27
CA ILE A 99 11.97 2.47 20.50
C ILE A 99 13.12 2.94 19.60
N ALA A 100 13.01 4.12 18.97
CA ALA A 100 14.09 4.67 18.16
C ALA A 100 15.36 4.94 18.98
N LYS A 101 15.21 5.51 20.19
CA LYS A 101 16.32 5.71 21.14
C LYS A 101 16.94 4.39 21.57
N GLN A 102 16.13 3.38 21.90
CA GLN A 102 16.62 2.06 22.29
C GLN A 102 17.43 1.39 21.17
N ASN A 103 17.04 1.61 19.92
CA ASN A 103 17.74 1.10 18.74
C ASN A 103 18.92 2.00 18.28
N LYS A 104 19.28 3.04 19.04
CA LYS A 104 20.35 4.01 18.71
C LYS A 104 20.17 4.64 17.32
N ILE A 105 18.92 4.95 16.95
CA ILE A 105 18.58 5.64 15.70
C ILE A 105 18.51 7.14 16.00
N ASP A 106 19.65 7.81 15.96
CA ASP A 106 19.77 9.22 16.35
C ASP A 106 19.10 10.20 15.36
N ASP A 107 18.86 9.79 14.11
CA ASP A 107 18.25 10.60 13.04
C ASP A 107 16.72 10.45 12.90
N TYR A 108 16.02 9.95 13.93
CA TYR A 108 14.56 9.82 13.83
C TYR A 108 13.87 11.20 13.89
N LYS A 109 13.54 11.73 12.73
CA LYS A 109 12.64 12.88 12.58
C LYS A 109 11.21 12.39 12.37
N GLU A 110 10.36 12.68 13.34
CA GLU A 110 8.93 12.46 13.19
C GLU A 110 8.38 13.31 12.03
N SER A 111 7.54 12.73 11.18
CA SER A 111 6.84 13.51 10.16
C SER A 111 5.73 14.31 10.83
N VAL A 112 5.90 15.62 10.88
CA VAL A 112 4.83 16.54 11.27
C VAL A 112 3.80 16.54 10.13
N SER A 113 2.63 15.96 10.37
CA SER A 113 1.43 16.19 9.55
C SER A 113 0.56 17.25 10.19
#